data_AF-A0A1I6PP21-F1
#
_entry.id   AF-A0A1I6PP21-F1
#
_cell.length_a   1.000
_cell.length_b   1.000
_cell.length_c   1.000
_cell.angle_alpha   90.00
_cell.angle_beta   90.00
_cell.angle_gamma   90.00
#
_symmetry.space_group_name_H-M   'P 1'
#
loop_
_entity.id
_entity.type
_entity.pdbx_description
1 polymer ?
#
loop_
_entity_poly.entity_id
_entity_poly.type
_entity_poly.pdbx_seq_one_letter_code
_entity_poly.pdbx_strand_id
1 'polypeptide(L)'
;MSHYKDILMREITALSVADIWEEAKREWRLLYIIREENGTCLCTYHPITDQCVIENRLNGRMTVVGNVCVNEFLGIDTSTLLAGYKRIEFDSTSAPNEALIHYAFRHGWIGTRERDFLLDTCRKRKLSGKQMDWRIALNDRIVRNTRNII
;
A
#
# COMPACT_ATOMS: atom_id res chain seq x y z
N MET A 1 23.02 -4.68 13.68
CA MET A 1 22.00 -4.87 12.63
C MET A 1 20.77 -5.49 13.29
N SER A 2 19.58 -5.07 12.87
CA SER A 2 18.35 -5.52 13.53
C SER A 2 18.00 -6.94 13.10
N HIS A 3 18.03 -7.89 14.05
CA HIS A 3 17.84 -9.33 13.83
C HIS A 3 16.61 -9.70 12.98
N TYR A 4 15.53 -8.90 13.04
CA TYR A 4 14.32 -9.16 12.23
C TYR A 4 14.55 -8.95 10.72
N LYS A 5 15.45 -8.02 10.33
CA LYS A 5 15.70 -7.71 8.91
C LYS A 5 16.38 -8.87 8.23
N ASP A 6 17.36 -9.47 8.89
CA ASP A 6 18.11 -10.62 8.38
C ASP A 6 17.17 -11.83 8.20
N ILE A 7 16.26 -12.06 9.15
CA ILE A 7 15.21 -13.09 9.01
C ILE A 7 14.30 -12.77 7.82
N LEU A 8 13.75 -11.55 7.75
CA LEU A 8 12.85 -11.17 6.65
C LEU A 8 13.51 -11.37 5.29
N MET A 9 14.76 -10.91 5.13
CA MET A 9 15.52 -11.04 3.90
C MET A 9 15.75 -12.51 3.53
N ARG A 10 16.15 -13.34 4.50
CA ARG A 10 16.35 -14.78 4.30
C ARG A 10 15.06 -15.47 3.87
N GLU A 11 13.97 -15.28 4.62
CA GLU A 11 12.71 -15.98 4.38
C GLU A 11 12.08 -15.56 3.04
N ILE A 12 12.09 -14.26 2.72
CA ILE A 12 11.59 -13.78 1.42
C ILE A 12 12.44 -14.34 0.27
N THR A 13 13.77 -14.35 0.39
CA THR A 13 14.65 -14.92 -0.65
C THR A 13 14.38 -16.41 -0.82
N ALA A 14 14.22 -17.17 0.26
CA ALA A 14 13.90 -18.60 0.21
C ALA A 14 12.52 -18.89 -0.45
N LEU A 15 11.57 -17.96 -0.32
CA LEU A 15 10.26 -18.06 -0.97
C LEU A 15 10.25 -17.55 -2.41
N SER A 16 11.31 -16.90 -2.88
CA SER A 16 11.41 -16.28 -4.21
C SER A 16 11.89 -17.24 -5.30
N VAL A 17 11.84 -16.80 -6.55
CA VAL A 17 12.49 -17.46 -7.68
C VAL A 17 13.98 -17.12 -7.72
N ALA A 18 14.32 -15.84 -7.51
CA ALA A 18 15.70 -15.40 -7.38
C ALA A 18 16.33 -15.83 -6.04
N ASP A 19 17.63 -16.08 -6.07
CA ASP A 19 18.47 -16.46 -4.92
C ASP A 19 19.21 -15.29 -4.28
N ILE A 20 19.14 -14.10 -4.88
CA ILE A 20 19.70 -12.85 -4.36
C ILE A 20 18.62 -11.86 -3.94
N TRP A 21 18.82 -11.23 -2.79
CA TRP A 21 17.84 -10.31 -2.17
C TRP A 21 17.36 -9.19 -3.09
N GLU A 22 18.27 -8.56 -3.83
CA GLU A 22 17.97 -7.40 -4.67
C GLU A 22 17.00 -7.71 -5.82
N GLU A 23 17.01 -8.95 -6.29
CA GLU A 23 16.10 -9.45 -7.32
C GLU A 23 14.85 -10.03 -6.69
N ALA A 24 15.01 -10.89 -5.67
CA ALA A 24 13.94 -11.52 -4.93
C ALA A 24 12.88 -10.51 -4.49
N LYS A 25 13.29 -9.38 -3.91
CA LYS A 25 12.35 -8.35 -3.42
C LYS A 25 11.46 -7.73 -4.50
N ARG A 26 11.92 -7.71 -5.75
CA ARG A 26 11.16 -7.14 -6.87
C ARG A 26 10.08 -8.07 -7.37
N GLU A 27 10.10 -9.34 -6.98
CA GLU A 27 9.09 -10.32 -7.38
C GLU A 27 7.76 -10.09 -6.63
N TRP A 28 7.82 -9.48 -5.46
CA TRP A 28 6.69 -9.40 -4.54
C TRP A 28 5.83 -8.14 -4.73
N ARG A 29 4.53 -8.28 -4.45
CA ARG A 29 3.57 -7.18 -4.37
C ARG A 29 2.68 -7.34 -3.14
N LEU A 30 2.14 -6.23 -2.65
CA LEU A 30 1.02 -6.26 -1.70
C LEU A 30 -0.23 -6.78 -2.42
N LEU A 31 -0.83 -7.83 -1.85
CA LEU A 31 -2.05 -8.44 -2.38
C LEU A 31 -3.29 -7.89 -1.66
N TYR A 32 -3.36 -8.06 -0.33
CA TYR A 32 -4.40 -7.45 0.51
C TYR A 32 -3.93 -7.27 1.95
N ILE A 33 -4.67 -6.48 2.74
CA ILE A 33 -4.38 -6.22 4.16
C ILE A 33 -5.52 -6.76 5.02
N ILE A 34 -5.21 -7.66 5.95
CA ILE A 34 -6.15 -8.15 6.97
C ILE A 34 -5.89 -7.38 8.26
N ARG A 35 -6.95 -6.93 8.94
CA ARG A 35 -6.87 -6.33 10.27
C ARG A 35 -7.45 -7.28 11.31
N GLU A 36 -6.58 -7.98 12.01
CA GLU A 36 -6.92 -8.95 13.06
C GLU A 36 -5.88 -8.89 14.17
N GLU A 37 -6.29 -9.18 15.40
CA GLU A 37 -5.38 -9.23 16.55
C GLU A 37 -4.53 -10.52 16.52
N ASN A 38 -3.34 -10.46 17.13
CA ASN A 38 -2.45 -11.61 17.32
C ASN A 38 -1.85 -12.22 16.05
N GLY A 39 -1.75 -11.48 14.95
CA GLY A 39 -1.00 -11.91 13.78
C GLY A 39 0.50 -12.06 14.06
N THR A 40 1.20 -12.81 13.22
CA THR A 40 2.65 -13.00 13.30
C THR A 40 3.28 -12.69 11.94
N CYS A 41 4.29 -11.81 11.94
CA CYS A 41 5.04 -11.47 10.75
C CYS A 41 6.00 -12.61 10.36
N LEU A 42 6.31 -12.76 9.07
CA LEU A 42 7.37 -13.64 8.57
C LEU A 42 8.73 -13.42 9.27
N CYS A 43 9.02 -12.19 9.72
CA CYS A 43 10.23 -11.88 10.50
C CYS A 43 10.15 -12.32 11.97
N THR A 44 9.16 -13.14 12.32
CA THR A 44 8.81 -13.66 13.65
C THR A 44 8.31 -12.63 14.66
N TYR A 45 8.17 -11.35 14.27
CA TYR A 45 7.60 -10.34 15.16
C TYR A 45 6.11 -10.62 15.41
N HIS A 46 5.73 -10.58 16.69
CA HIS A 46 4.38 -10.81 17.18
C HIS A 46 4.16 -9.96 18.46
N PRO A 47 2.95 -9.42 18.68
CA PRO A 47 1.79 -9.46 17.79
C PRO A 47 1.82 -8.36 16.71
N ILE A 48 1.17 -8.61 15.58
CA ILE A 48 0.82 -7.59 14.58
C ILE A 48 -0.69 -7.52 14.37
N THR A 49 -1.20 -6.31 14.16
CA THR A 49 -2.62 -6.07 13.88
C THR A 49 -2.90 -5.91 12.38
N ASP A 50 -2.07 -5.14 11.69
CA ASP A 50 -2.17 -4.95 10.24
C ASP A 50 -1.31 -6.03 9.55
N GLN A 51 -1.95 -7.13 9.19
CA GLN A 51 -1.37 -8.27 8.49
C GLN A 51 -1.42 -8.03 6.98
N CYS A 52 -0.28 -7.71 6.40
CA CYS A 52 -0.17 -7.48 4.97
C CYS A 52 0.16 -8.81 4.28
N VAL A 53 -0.75 -9.30 3.45
CA VAL A 53 -0.53 -10.47 2.60
C VAL A 53 0.17 -10.01 1.34
N ILE A 54 1.34 -10.58 1.09
CA ILE A 54 2.15 -10.32 -0.10
C ILE A 54 2.22 -11.57 -0.97
N GLU A 55 2.32 -11.37 -2.27
CA GLU A 55 2.38 -12.42 -3.28
C GLU A 55 3.60 -12.23 -4.17
N ASN A 56 4.31 -13.32 -4.43
CA ASN A 56 5.34 -13.40 -5.44
C ASN A 56 4.70 -13.56 -6.83
N ARG A 57 4.91 -12.58 -7.70
CA ARG A 57 4.27 -12.52 -9.03
C ARG A 57 4.79 -13.56 -10.03
N LEU A 58 5.95 -14.17 -9.75
CA LEU A 58 6.59 -15.12 -10.65
C LEU A 58 6.21 -16.58 -10.33
N ASN A 59 5.99 -16.90 -9.06
CA ASN A 59 5.67 -18.27 -8.62
C ASN A 59 4.35 -18.43 -7.85
N GLY A 60 3.63 -17.33 -7.58
CA GLY A 60 2.32 -17.33 -6.92
C GLY A 60 2.36 -17.62 -5.42
N ARG A 61 3.54 -17.77 -4.80
CA ARG A 61 3.63 -17.99 -3.34
C ARG A 61 3.18 -16.75 -2.59
N MET A 62 2.50 -16.97 -1.47
CA MET A 62 2.01 -15.92 -0.59
C MET A 62 2.60 -16.06 0.81
N THR A 63 2.73 -14.93 1.52
CA THR A 63 3.13 -14.91 2.93
C THR A 63 2.60 -13.67 3.63
N VAL A 64 2.67 -13.65 4.96
CA VAL A 64 2.17 -12.57 5.82
C VAL A 64 3.33 -11.79 6.41
N VAL A 65 3.26 -10.47 6.30
CA VAL A 65 4.22 -9.54 6.91
C VAL A 65 3.49 -8.39 7.60
N GLY A 66 4.11 -7.82 8.64
CA GLY A 66 3.59 -6.63 9.30
C GLY A 66 3.77 -5.38 8.44
N ASN A 67 2.99 -4.34 8.71
CA ASN A 67 3.07 -3.03 8.05
C ASN A 67 4.50 -2.43 8.04
N VAL A 68 5.26 -2.57 9.13
CA VAL A 68 6.66 -2.11 9.21
C VAL A 68 7.53 -2.84 8.19
N CYS A 69 7.39 -4.17 8.10
CA CYS A 69 8.15 -4.98 7.16
C CYS A 69 7.75 -4.66 5.71
N VAL A 70 6.46 -4.45 5.42
CA VAL A 70 6.01 -4.03 4.07
C VAL A 70 6.55 -2.66 3.68
N ASN A 71 6.57 -1.70 4.60
CA ASN A 71 7.09 -0.38 4.30
C ASN A 71 8.59 -0.45 3.97
N GLU A 72 9.35 -1.18 4.77
CA GLU A 72 10.78 -1.36 4.54
C GLU A 72 11.09 -2.15 3.25
N PHE A 73 10.24 -3.14 2.94
CA PHE A 73 10.44 -4.07 1.84
C PHE A 73 9.93 -3.56 0.48
N LEU A 74 8.70 -3.03 0.45
CA LEU A 74 8.00 -2.60 -0.77
C LEU A 74 7.91 -1.07 -0.91
N GLY A 75 8.35 -0.31 0.10
CA GLY A 75 8.19 1.14 0.14
C GLY A 75 6.73 1.55 0.20
N ILE A 76 5.89 0.75 0.86
CA ILE A 76 4.45 1.02 1.01
C ILE A 76 4.16 1.24 2.50
N ASP A 77 3.92 2.49 2.87
CA ASP A 77 3.39 2.81 4.20
C ASP A 77 1.89 2.46 4.24
N THR A 78 1.60 1.21 4.57
CA THR A 78 0.22 0.70 4.64
C THR A 78 -0.60 1.40 5.72
N SER A 79 0.02 1.88 6.79
CA SER A 79 -0.68 2.61 7.86
C SER A 79 -1.24 3.94 7.34
N THR A 80 -0.40 4.72 6.65
CA THR A 80 -0.79 5.97 6.02
C THR A 80 -1.75 5.72 4.86
N LEU A 81 -1.53 4.67 4.05
CA LEU A 81 -2.44 4.29 2.97
C LEU A 81 -3.86 4.01 3.50
N LEU A 82 -3.99 3.17 4.53
CA LEU A 82 -5.28 2.84 5.16
C LEU A 82 -5.95 4.09 5.75
N ALA A 83 -5.19 4.98 6.39
CA ALA A 83 -5.72 6.23 6.92
C ALA A 83 -6.23 7.17 5.81
N GLY A 84 -5.55 7.20 4.67
CA GLY A 84 -5.95 7.97 3.49
C GLY A 84 -7.23 7.42 2.87
N TYR A 85 -7.29 6.11 2.74
CA TYR A 85 -8.43 5.38 2.19
C TYR A 85 -9.68 5.62 3.02
N LYS A 86 -9.62 5.38 4.34
CA LYS A 86 -10.75 5.58 5.26
C LYS A 86 -11.31 7.00 5.21
N ARG A 87 -10.43 7.99 5.05
CA ARG A 87 -10.84 9.41 4.95
C ARG A 87 -11.71 9.66 3.72
N ILE A 88 -11.26 9.24 2.53
CA ILE A 88 -11.99 9.51 1.28
C ILE A 88 -13.16 8.56 1.06
N GLU A 89 -13.14 7.38 1.68
CA GLU A 89 -14.30 6.49 1.73
C GLU A 89 -15.43 7.10 2.57
N PHE A 90 -15.09 7.72 3.71
CA PHE A 90 -16.07 8.40 4.56
C PHE A 90 -16.58 9.70 3.93
N ASP A 91 -15.70 10.48 3.33
CA ASP A 91 -16.02 11.75 2.67
C ASP A 91 -15.27 11.89 1.35
N SER A 92 -15.97 11.71 0.23
CA SER A 92 -15.39 11.78 -1.11
C SER A 92 -14.92 13.18 -1.52
N THR A 93 -15.26 14.23 -0.75
CA THR A 93 -14.77 15.60 -0.98
C THR A 93 -13.39 15.85 -0.35
N SER A 94 -13.01 15.02 0.63
CA SER A 94 -11.74 15.12 1.34
C SER A 94 -10.55 14.91 0.42
N ALA A 95 -9.43 15.56 0.74
CA ALA A 95 -8.18 15.32 0.02
C ALA A 95 -7.62 13.93 0.38
N PRO A 96 -7.29 13.07 -0.61
CA PRO A 96 -6.53 11.86 -0.34
C PRO A 96 -5.12 12.24 0.12
N ASN A 97 -4.49 11.38 0.93
CA ASN A 97 -3.11 11.59 1.31
C ASN A 97 -2.15 11.09 0.23
N GLU A 98 -0.90 11.54 0.34
CA GLU A 98 0.13 11.28 -0.66
C GLU A 98 0.43 9.79 -0.84
N ALA A 99 0.44 9.00 0.23
CA ALA A 99 0.65 7.55 0.14
C ALA A 99 -0.42 6.86 -0.73
N LEU A 100 -1.70 7.20 -0.53
CA LEU A 100 -2.79 6.65 -1.33
C LEU A 100 -2.74 7.13 -2.78
N ILE A 101 -2.37 8.40 -3.03
CA ILE A 101 -2.22 8.95 -4.38
C ILE A 101 -1.12 8.19 -5.14
N HIS A 102 0.06 8.02 -4.54
CA HIS A 102 1.17 7.30 -5.16
C HIS A 102 0.86 5.83 -5.37
N TYR A 103 0.15 5.21 -4.43
CA TYR A 103 -0.29 3.82 -4.57
C TYR A 103 -1.27 3.68 -5.74
N ALA A 104 -2.30 4.51 -5.82
CA ALA A 104 -3.26 4.52 -6.92
C ALA A 104 -2.59 4.75 -8.28
N PHE A 105 -1.58 5.63 -8.34
CA PHE A 105 -0.81 5.87 -9.55
C PHE A 105 0.05 4.65 -9.95
N ARG A 106 0.77 4.03 -9.01
CA ARG A 106 1.60 2.83 -9.25
C ARG A 106 0.77 1.66 -9.79
N HIS A 107 -0.48 1.55 -9.34
CA HIS A 107 -1.41 0.52 -9.78
C HIS A 107 -2.24 0.90 -11.02
N GLY A 108 -2.00 2.08 -11.62
CA GLY A 108 -2.66 2.51 -12.85
C GLY A 108 -4.13 2.91 -12.69
N TRP A 109 -4.61 3.08 -11.46
CA TRP A 109 -6.00 3.50 -11.19
C TRP A 109 -6.23 4.96 -11.54
N ILE A 110 -5.17 5.75 -11.49
CA ILE A 110 -5.13 7.16 -11.91
C ILE A 110 -3.90 7.37 -12.81
N GLY A 111 -4.02 8.26 -13.79
CA GLY A 111 -2.93 8.67 -14.68
C GLY A 111 -2.13 9.87 -14.15
N THR A 112 -1.10 10.25 -14.89
CA THR A 112 -0.15 11.32 -14.52
C THR A 112 -0.84 12.65 -14.20
N ARG A 113 -1.75 13.11 -15.07
CA ARG A 113 -2.48 14.39 -14.87
C ARG A 113 -3.34 14.39 -13.62
N GLU A 114 -3.93 13.25 -13.30
CA GLU A 114 -4.83 13.09 -12.15
C GLU A 114 -4.03 13.00 -10.85
N ARG A 115 -2.91 12.27 -10.87
CA ARG A 115 -1.93 12.28 -9.78
C ARG A 115 -1.45 13.70 -9.48
N ASP A 116 -0.99 14.43 -10.50
CA ASP A 116 -0.46 15.78 -10.34
C ASP A 116 -1.53 16.73 -9.79
N PHE A 117 -2.75 16.63 -10.31
CA PHE A 117 -3.89 17.36 -9.77
C PHE A 117 -4.16 17.07 -8.28
N LEU A 118 -4.15 15.80 -7.88
CA LEU A 118 -4.39 15.42 -6.48
C LEU A 118 -3.26 15.91 -5.56
N LEU A 119 -2.00 15.79 -5.98
CA LEU A 119 -0.84 16.28 -5.23
C LEU A 119 -0.84 17.81 -5.11
N ASP A 120 -1.14 18.52 -6.20
CA ASP A 120 -1.19 19.99 -6.21
C ASP A 120 -2.34 20.54 -5.37
N THR A 121 -3.44 19.79 -5.26
CA THR A 121 -4.65 20.25 -4.57
C THR A 121 -4.78 19.71 -3.15
N CYS A 122 -3.98 18.74 -2.71
CA CYS A 122 -4.13 18.13 -1.38
C CYS A 122 -3.91 19.13 -0.24
N ARG A 123 -3.09 20.18 -0.47
CA ARG A 123 -2.82 21.27 0.50
C ARG A 123 -3.65 22.53 0.27
N LYS A 124 -4.47 22.59 -0.79
CA LYS A 124 -5.27 23.78 -1.11
C LYS A 124 -6.47 23.89 -0.17
N ARG A 125 -6.65 25.06 0.45
CA ARG A 125 -7.78 25.35 1.35
C ARG A 125 -9.12 25.45 0.63
N LYS A 126 -9.13 25.86 -0.65
CA LYS A 126 -10.34 26.02 -1.45
C LYS A 126 -10.11 25.48 -2.87
N LEU A 127 -11.10 24.80 -3.40
CA LEU A 127 -11.18 24.38 -4.80
C LEU A 127 -12.36 25.07 -5.47
N SER A 128 -12.26 25.29 -6.78
CA SER A 128 -13.44 25.61 -7.59
C SER A 128 -14.38 24.41 -7.65
N GLY A 129 -15.67 24.66 -7.95
CA GLY A 129 -16.67 23.58 -8.08
C GLY A 129 -16.21 22.48 -9.04
N LYS A 130 -15.75 22.85 -10.24
CA LYS A 130 -15.23 21.88 -11.23
C LYS A 130 -14.05 21.04 -10.73
N GLN A 131 -13.16 21.65 -9.94
CA GLN A 131 -12.04 20.91 -9.34
C GLN A 131 -12.54 19.96 -8.23
N MET A 132 -13.54 20.38 -7.46
CA MET A 132 -14.15 19.51 -6.44
C MET A 132 -14.84 18.31 -7.10
N ASP A 133 -15.65 18.54 -8.13
CA ASP A 133 -16.34 17.47 -8.88
C ASP A 133 -15.34 16.47 -9.45
N TRP A 134 -14.22 16.98 -9.99
CA TRP A 134 -13.17 16.10 -10.51
C TRP A 134 -12.47 15.31 -9.40
N ARG A 135 -12.17 15.94 -8.25
CA ARG A 135 -11.62 15.22 -7.08
C ARG A 135 -12.55 14.11 -6.63
N ILE A 136 -13.85 14.37 -6.51
CA ILE A 136 -14.84 13.36 -6.09
C ILE A 136 -14.79 12.16 -7.04
N ALA A 137 -14.82 12.40 -8.36
CA ALA A 137 -14.73 11.34 -9.36
C ALA A 137 -13.44 10.51 -9.24
N LEU A 138 -12.30 11.16 -8.96
CA LEU A 138 -11.03 10.47 -8.73
C LEU A 138 -11.04 9.66 -7.42
N ASN A 139 -11.54 10.24 -6.34
CA ASN A 139 -11.66 9.59 -5.03
C ASN A 139 -12.54 8.35 -5.11
N ASP A 140 -13.72 8.44 -5.73
CA ASP A 140 -14.64 7.31 -5.91
C ASP A 140 -13.98 6.16 -6.69
N ARG A 141 -13.18 6.48 -7.71
CA ARG A 141 -12.42 5.49 -8.46
C ARG A 141 -11.30 4.87 -7.62
N ILE A 142 -10.59 5.65 -6.82
CA ILE A 142 -9.56 5.14 -5.90
C ILE A 142 -10.21 4.22 -4.86
N VAL A 143 -11.29 4.64 -4.20
CA VAL A 143 -12.03 3.84 -3.20
C VAL A 143 -12.47 2.52 -3.80
N ARG A 144 -13.10 2.53 -4.99
CA ARG A 144 -13.57 1.31 -5.66
C ARG A 144 -12.46 0.29 -5.91
N ASN A 145 -11.28 0.75 -6.34
CA ASN A 145 -10.15 -0.16 -6.60
C ASN A 145 -9.47 -0.61 -5.30
N THR A 146 -9.41 0.26 -4.30
CA THR A 146 -8.74 -0.03 -3.01
C THR A 146 -9.54 -1.04 -2.17
N ARG A 147 -10.88 -1.04 -2.27
CA ARG A 147 -11.74 -2.06 -1.62
C ARG A 147 -11.41 -3.49 -2.02
N ASN A 148 -10.75 -3.72 -3.15
CA ASN A 148 -10.37 -5.07 -3.57
C ASN A 148 -9.11 -5.59 -2.86
N ILE A 149 -8.45 -4.76 -2.04
CA ILE A 149 -7.19 -5.08 -1.37
C ILE A 149 -7.18 -4.76 0.14
N ILE A 150 -8.29 -4.29 0.71
CA ILE A 150 -8.47 -4.04 2.16
C ILE A 150 -9.69 -4.83 2.62
#